data_AF-A0A6J2QYG9-F1
#
_entry.id   AF-A0A6J2QYG9-F1
#
_cell.length_a   1.000
_cell.length_b   1.000
_cell.length_c   1.000
_cell.angle_alpha   90.00
_cell.angle_beta   90.00
_cell.angle_gamma   90.00
#
_symmetry.space_group_name_H-M   'P 1'
#
loop_
_entity.id
_entity.type
_entity.pdbx_description
1 polymer ?
#
loop_
_entity_poly.entity_id
_entity_poly.type
_entity_poly.pdbx_seq_one_letter_code
_entity_poly.pdbx_strand_id
1 'polypeptide(L)'
;MIVKQQLIFILYSLCASVFKVAGTKSKAKGSQAQFPITQNVTVVEGGTANMTCRVDYNDNTSLQWSNPAQQTLFFGDKKALRDNRIELMRASSQELTIRIGDVSLSDEGQYTCSLFTMPVKTTKAFLHVLGEHARIGPVSTGVPGRPEITGFTKPAMEGDIITLTCTTAGSKPAAKIRWFRNDKEVQGTKEVNATGKSFTVRSSLQFQVDRRDDGVAYTCSVEHVSLSNPYMTTEVLEVHYAPHLEITHSLIIPQEGQYFKLECVSIGNPIPEPVLWSKDGGELPDIERMIVEGRELTITTLNKTDNGTYRCEASNHLGTSTAEYVLFVYAKDFPGPTTDPNALGQHGPDHALIGGVVAVVVFITLCLIIVLGRYLARHKGTYLTHEAKGAEDAPDADTAIINAEGNHVHAEEKKEYFI
;
A
#
# COMPACT_ATOMS: atom_id res chain seq x y z
N MET A 1 -1.41 64.30 -38.32
CA MET A 1 -0.53 64.80 -37.24
C MET A 1 0.20 63.63 -36.54
N ILE A 2 0.85 62.61 -37.14
CA ILE A 2 1.60 62.32 -38.40
C ILE A 2 3.00 62.99 -38.51
N VAL A 3 3.49 63.66 -37.47
CA VAL A 3 4.91 64.15 -37.44
C VAL A 3 5.64 63.80 -36.12
N LYS A 4 5.00 63.13 -35.16
CA LYS A 4 5.64 62.71 -33.89
C LYS A 4 5.98 61.22 -33.77
N GLN A 5 5.68 60.41 -34.78
CA GLN A 5 5.89 58.95 -34.75
C GLN A 5 6.90 58.42 -35.80
N GLN A 6 7.42 59.28 -36.69
CA GLN A 6 8.54 58.93 -37.59
C GLN A 6 9.93 59.30 -37.05
N LEU A 7 10.04 60.10 -35.98
CA LEU A 7 11.34 60.39 -35.35
C LEU A 7 11.84 59.30 -34.38
N ILE A 8 10.98 58.41 -33.90
CA ILE A 8 11.37 57.37 -32.93
C ILE A 8 11.91 56.10 -33.62
N PHE A 9 11.55 55.85 -34.89
CA PHE A 9 12.06 54.70 -35.65
C PHE A 9 13.41 54.94 -36.36
N ILE A 10 13.84 56.20 -36.53
CA ILE A 10 15.19 56.52 -37.07
C ILE A 10 16.27 56.50 -35.98
N LEU A 11 15.90 56.65 -34.70
CA LEU A 11 16.82 56.55 -33.56
C LEU A 11 17.17 55.10 -33.17
N TYR A 12 16.34 54.11 -33.52
CA TYR A 12 16.66 52.69 -33.29
C TYR A 12 17.45 52.02 -34.43
N SER A 13 17.48 52.60 -35.63
CA SER A 13 18.16 51.99 -36.79
C SER A 13 19.57 52.53 -37.07
N LEU A 14 20.01 53.63 -36.45
CA LEU A 14 21.31 54.25 -36.70
C LEU A 14 22.35 54.05 -35.59
N CYS A 15 22.00 53.40 -34.48
CA CYS A 15 23.00 52.88 -33.52
C CYS A 15 23.60 51.53 -33.99
N ALA A 16 23.08 50.96 -35.08
CA ALA A 16 23.48 49.65 -35.61
C ALA A 16 24.58 49.72 -36.69
N SER A 17 25.05 50.90 -37.11
CA SER A 17 25.92 50.98 -38.30
C SER A 17 26.98 52.07 -38.32
N VAL A 18 27.42 52.58 -37.16
CA VAL A 18 28.49 53.57 -37.07
C VAL A 18 29.53 53.13 -36.03
N PHE A 19 30.69 52.68 -36.52
CA PHE A 19 31.94 52.30 -35.81
C PHE A 19 31.91 51.02 -34.97
N LYS A 20 31.99 49.85 -35.61
CA LYS A 20 33.25 49.09 -35.71
C LYS A 20 34.55 49.93 -35.57
N VAL A 21 35.44 49.41 -34.71
CA VAL A 21 36.88 49.67 -34.53
C VAL A 21 37.26 50.55 -33.34
N ALA A 22 38.16 49.98 -32.51
CA ALA A 22 38.96 50.57 -31.44
C ALA A 22 38.30 50.78 -30.06
N GLY A 23 37.82 49.68 -29.47
CA GLY A 23 37.71 49.52 -28.01
C GLY A 23 38.49 48.27 -27.61
N THR A 24 39.77 48.42 -27.30
CA THR A 24 40.67 47.39 -26.78
C THR A 24 40.14 46.79 -25.48
N LYS A 25 39.32 45.74 -25.57
CA LYS A 25 39.30 44.70 -24.54
C LYS A 25 40.19 43.58 -25.03
N SER A 26 41.37 43.52 -24.43
CA SER A 26 42.23 42.35 -24.40
C SER A 26 41.33 41.10 -24.33
N LYS A 27 41.27 40.34 -25.44
CA LYS A 27 41.07 38.90 -25.34
C LYS A 27 42.29 38.42 -24.55
N ALA A 28 42.17 38.43 -23.22
CA ALA A 28 42.88 37.43 -22.46
C ALA A 28 42.46 36.11 -23.12
N LYS A 29 43.42 35.45 -23.78
CA LYS A 29 43.36 34.01 -23.98
C LYS A 29 43.16 33.46 -22.57
N GLY A 30 41.90 33.29 -22.16
CA GLY A 30 41.58 32.52 -20.97
C GLY A 30 42.21 31.18 -21.23
N SER A 31 43.23 30.83 -20.46
CA SER A 31 43.82 29.49 -20.50
C SER A 31 42.68 28.51 -20.39
N GLN A 32 42.38 27.80 -21.47
CA GLN A 32 41.29 26.83 -21.49
C GLN A 32 41.62 25.82 -20.39
N ALA A 33 40.79 25.80 -19.35
CA ALA A 33 41.19 25.14 -18.12
C ALA A 33 41.17 23.62 -18.34
N GLN A 34 42.35 23.00 -18.29
CA GLN A 34 42.50 21.56 -18.48
C GLN A 34 41.89 20.84 -17.28
N PHE A 35 40.89 19.98 -17.45
CA PHE A 35 40.32 19.19 -16.36
C PHE A 35 40.05 17.77 -16.85
N PRO A 36 40.44 16.74 -16.10
CA PRO A 36 40.12 15.36 -16.46
C PRO A 36 38.64 15.06 -16.17
N ILE A 37 38.02 14.30 -17.07
CA ILE A 37 36.61 13.89 -17.03
C ILE A 37 36.56 12.36 -17.07
N THR A 38 35.75 11.79 -16.19
CA THR A 38 35.49 10.34 -16.12
C THR A 38 34.05 10.10 -15.69
N GLN A 39 33.57 8.87 -15.84
CA GLN A 39 32.22 8.46 -15.43
C GLN A 39 32.28 7.21 -14.55
N ASN A 40 31.23 6.99 -13.74
CA ASN A 40 31.07 5.76 -12.98
C ASN A 40 30.79 4.58 -13.93
N VAL A 41 31.23 3.38 -13.54
CA VAL A 41 31.09 2.16 -14.34
C VAL A 41 30.41 1.10 -13.49
N THR A 42 29.42 0.43 -14.07
CA THR A 42 28.74 -0.71 -13.43
C THR A 42 28.99 -1.95 -14.28
N VAL A 43 29.49 -3.03 -13.67
CA VAL A 43 29.85 -4.27 -14.35
C VAL A 43 29.36 -5.46 -13.54
N VAL A 44 29.08 -6.59 -14.20
CA VAL A 44 28.76 -7.85 -13.54
C VAL A 44 30.06 -8.56 -13.10
N GLU A 45 30.06 -9.29 -11.99
CA GLU A 45 31.20 -10.07 -11.48
C GLU A 45 31.68 -11.08 -12.54
N GLY A 46 33.00 -11.22 -12.70
CA GLY A 46 33.63 -11.95 -13.81
C GLY A 46 33.59 -11.21 -15.15
N GLY A 47 32.83 -10.12 -15.25
CA GLY A 47 32.76 -9.24 -16.41
C GLY A 47 34.01 -8.38 -16.60
N THR A 48 33.93 -7.44 -17.53
CA THR A 48 35.04 -6.55 -17.89
C THR A 48 34.62 -5.08 -17.79
N ALA A 49 35.36 -4.28 -17.04
CA ALA A 49 35.12 -2.85 -16.85
C ALA A 49 36.11 -2.00 -17.66
N ASN A 50 35.61 -0.99 -18.38
CA ASN A 50 36.43 -0.04 -19.13
C ASN A 50 36.41 1.33 -18.44
N MET A 51 37.53 1.73 -17.85
CA MET A 51 37.67 3.01 -17.16
C MET A 51 38.32 4.03 -18.09
N THR A 52 37.56 5.06 -18.48
CA THR A 52 37.97 6.05 -19.47
C THR A 52 38.15 7.42 -18.84
N CYS A 53 39.34 7.99 -18.94
CA CYS A 53 39.62 9.36 -18.52
C CYS A 53 39.97 10.22 -19.74
N ARG A 54 39.28 11.35 -19.89
CA ARG A 54 39.42 12.27 -21.03
C ARG A 54 39.72 13.70 -20.60
N VAL A 55 40.43 14.44 -21.45
CA VAL A 55 40.73 15.87 -21.26
C VAL A 55 40.48 16.59 -22.59
N ASP A 56 39.59 17.58 -22.59
CA ASP A 56 39.17 18.30 -23.82
C ASP A 56 40.31 19.10 -24.47
N TYR A 57 41.15 19.73 -23.64
CA TYR A 57 42.33 20.46 -24.08
C TYR A 57 43.50 20.08 -23.17
N ASN A 58 44.49 19.38 -23.73
CA ASN A 58 45.69 18.99 -23.00
C ASN A 58 46.95 19.44 -23.77
N ASP A 59 47.87 20.11 -23.09
CA ASP A 59 49.20 20.50 -23.56
C ASP A 59 50.25 19.39 -23.42
N ASN A 60 49.82 18.14 -23.65
CA ASN A 60 50.65 16.94 -23.54
C ASN A 60 51.09 16.60 -22.10
N THR A 61 50.36 17.05 -21.08
CA THR A 61 50.55 16.60 -19.70
C THR A 61 50.10 15.15 -19.51
N SER A 62 50.75 14.43 -18.60
CA SER A 62 50.49 13.00 -18.40
C SER A 62 49.22 12.74 -17.60
N LEU A 63 48.46 11.74 -18.05
CA LEU A 63 47.32 11.17 -17.34
C LEU A 63 47.74 9.95 -16.53
N GLN A 64 47.08 9.73 -15.39
CA GLN A 64 47.31 8.57 -14.54
C GLN A 64 45.99 8.04 -13.99
N TRP A 65 45.87 6.71 -13.91
CA TRP A 65 44.84 6.04 -13.12
C TRP A 65 45.43 5.49 -11.82
N SER A 66 44.75 5.71 -10.70
CA SER A 66 44.99 4.99 -9.44
C SER A 66 43.76 4.24 -8.97
N ASN A 67 43.99 3.14 -8.26
CA ASN A 67 42.95 2.30 -7.67
C ASN A 67 42.39 2.94 -6.37
N PRO A 68 41.36 2.34 -5.74
CA PRO A 68 40.80 2.84 -4.49
C PRO A 68 41.82 2.97 -3.34
N ALA A 69 42.84 2.10 -3.33
CA ALA A 69 43.96 2.15 -2.38
C ALA A 69 45.04 3.19 -2.74
N GLN A 70 44.77 4.06 -3.73
CA GLN A 70 45.69 5.10 -4.23
C GLN A 70 46.99 4.57 -4.84
N GLN A 71 47.02 3.30 -5.24
CA GLN A 71 48.15 2.73 -5.99
C GLN A 71 48.01 3.08 -7.48
N THR A 72 49.10 3.53 -8.10
CA THR A 72 49.12 3.81 -9.54
C THR A 72 48.94 2.53 -10.35
N LEU A 73 47.94 2.52 -11.22
CA LEU A 73 47.68 1.45 -12.17
C LEU A 73 48.49 1.69 -13.46
N PHE A 74 48.29 2.87 -14.04
CA PHE A 74 48.94 3.33 -15.25
C PHE A 74 49.32 4.80 -15.12
N PHE A 75 50.50 5.14 -15.62
CA PHE A 75 50.96 6.52 -15.83
C PHE A 75 51.30 6.66 -17.32
N GLY A 76 50.46 7.37 -18.08
CA GLY A 76 50.51 7.35 -19.54
C GLY A 76 50.40 5.94 -20.09
N ASP A 77 51.36 5.53 -20.92
CA ASP A 77 51.45 4.20 -21.52
C ASP A 77 52.17 3.17 -20.61
N LYS A 78 52.67 3.59 -19.43
CA LYS A 78 53.44 2.73 -18.53
C LYS A 78 52.55 2.11 -17.46
N LYS A 79 52.56 0.78 -17.41
CA LYS A 79 51.91 0.00 -16.36
C LYS A 79 52.75 0.03 -15.08
N ALA A 80 52.14 0.36 -13.96
CA ALA A 80 52.80 0.44 -12.65
C ALA A 80 52.44 -0.72 -11.71
N LEU A 81 51.19 -1.21 -11.77
CA LEU A 81 50.74 -2.34 -10.95
C LEU A 81 50.86 -3.66 -11.71
N ARG A 82 51.43 -4.69 -11.08
CA ARG A 82 51.59 -6.05 -11.63
C ARG A 82 50.30 -6.87 -11.47
N ASP A 83 49.17 -6.36 -11.93
CA ASP A 83 47.92 -7.11 -12.06
C ASP A 83 47.65 -7.39 -13.54
N ASN A 84 47.63 -8.65 -13.94
CA ASN A 84 47.46 -9.05 -15.35
C ASN A 84 46.05 -8.82 -15.88
N ARG A 85 45.05 -8.68 -15.00
CA ARG A 85 43.67 -8.40 -15.38
C ARG A 85 43.49 -6.97 -15.90
N ILE A 86 44.39 -6.06 -15.53
CA ILE A 86 44.34 -4.65 -15.89
C ILE A 86 45.22 -4.41 -17.12
N GLU A 87 44.59 -4.05 -18.24
CA GLU A 87 45.23 -3.83 -19.52
C GLU A 87 45.03 -2.40 -20.04
N LEU A 88 45.99 -1.91 -20.81
CA LEU A 88 45.88 -0.61 -21.47
C LEU A 88 45.08 -0.76 -22.77
N MET A 89 44.00 0.01 -22.90
CA MET A 89 43.22 0.05 -24.14
C MET A 89 43.64 1.22 -25.03
N ARG A 90 43.79 2.40 -24.44
CA ARG A 90 44.22 3.62 -25.14
C ARG A 90 45.07 4.49 -24.23
N ALA A 91 46.18 4.98 -24.76
CA ALA A 91 46.98 6.04 -24.15
C ALA A 91 47.29 7.11 -25.20
N SER A 92 46.87 8.33 -24.90
CA SER A 92 47.23 9.54 -25.63
C SER A 92 47.28 10.70 -24.63
N SER A 93 47.67 11.89 -25.07
CA SER A 93 47.55 13.08 -24.23
C SER A 93 46.09 13.37 -23.86
N GLN A 94 45.11 13.12 -24.72
CA GLN A 94 43.72 13.50 -24.44
C GLN A 94 42.88 12.39 -23.79
N GLU A 95 43.31 11.12 -23.87
CA GLU A 95 42.54 9.97 -23.39
C GLU A 95 43.45 8.89 -22.81
N LEU A 96 43.13 8.45 -21.59
CA LEU A 96 43.71 7.27 -20.96
C LEU A 96 42.58 6.30 -20.58
N THR A 97 42.52 5.18 -21.30
CA THR A 97 41.51 4.13 -21.09
C THR A 97 42.17 2.83 -20.69
N ILE A 98 41.74 2.28 -19.55
CA ILE A 98 42.18 0.97 -19.05
C ILE A 98 41.00 0.00 -19.02
N ARG A 99 41.30 -1.29 -19.22
CA ARG A 99 40.37 -2.40 -19.11
C ARG A 99 40.72 -3.21 -17.87
N ILE A 100 39.74 -3.54 -17.05
CA ILE A 100 39.86 -4.46 -15.92
C ILE A 100 39.02 -5.69 -16.28
N GLY A 101 39.66 -6.81 -16.61
CA GLY A 101 38.99 -8.09 -16.84
C GLY A 101 38.76 -8.86 -15.54
N ASP A 102 37.90 -9.88 -15.59
CA ASP A 102 37.61 -10.77 -14.45
C ASP A 102 37.36 -9.96 -13.15
N VAL A 103 36.41 -9.03 -13.24
CA VAL A 103 36.12 -8.07 -12.16
C VAL A 103 35.51 -8.80 -10.98
N SER A 104 36.10 -8.64 -9.80
CA SER A 104 35.66 -9.22 -8.53
C SER A 104 34.99 -8.17 -7.64
N LEU A 105 34.25 -8.62 -6.61
CA LEU A 105 33.69 -7.73 -5.59
C LEU A 105 34.75 -6.91 -4.82
N SER A 106 36.01 -7.36 -4.80
CA SER A 106 37.12 -6.61 -4.19
C SER A 106 37.62 -5.45 -5.03
N ASP A 107 37.30 -5.40 -6.33
CA ASP A 107 37.67 -4.30 -7.21
C ASP A 107 36.72 -3.09 -7.08
N GLU A 108 35.57 -3.26 -6.40
CA GLU A 108 34.58 -2.20 -6.14
C GLU A 108 35.22 -1.04 -5.35
N GLY A 109 35.06 0.19 -5.85
CA GLY A 109 35.53 1.38 -5.14
C GLY A 109 35.76 2.58 -6.04
N GLN A 110 36.35 3.61 -5.45
CA GLN A 110 36.59 4.90 -6.10
C GLN A 110 37.98 4.97 -6.74
N TYR A 111 38.03 4.84 -8.05
CA TYR A 111 39.23 5.03 -8.86
C TYR A 111 39.44 6.52 -9.14
N THR A 112 40.70 6.94 -9.19
CA THR A 112 41.05 8.35 -9.39
C THR A 112 41.83 8.50 -10.68
N CYS A 113 41.38 9.39 -11.55
CA CYS A 113 42.16 9.87 -12.68
C CYS A 113 42.83 11.20 -12.32
N SER A 114 44.14 11.29 -12.55
CA SER A 114 44.95 12.46 -12.25
C SER A 114 45.61 13.00 -13.51
N LEU A 115 45.50 14.31 -13.71
CA LEU A 115 46.21 15.09 -14.71
C LEU A 115 47.36 15.84 -14.02
N PHE A 116 48.60 15.57 -14.42
CA PHE A 116 49.81 16.05 -13.75
C PHE A 116 50.18 17.50 -14.09
N THR A 117 49.24 18.43 -13.85
CA THR A 117 49.48 19.87 -13.83
C THR A 117 50.06 20.31 -12.47
N MET A 118 50.49 21.57 -12.36
CA MET A 118 50.76 22.20 -11.06
C MET A 118 49.68 23.25 -10.76
N PRO A 119 48.74 23.01 -9.81
CA PRO A 119 48.56 21.79 -9.00
C PRO A 119 47.94 20.63 -9.78
N VAL A 120 48.09 19.40 -9.29
CA VAL A 120 47.52 18.19 -9.91
C VAL A 120 46.00 18.29 -9.89
N LYS A 121 45.37 18.05 -11.03
CA LYS A 121 43.91 18.03 -11.16
C LYS A 121 43.42 16.60 -11.20
N THR A 122 42.36 16.30 -10.46
CA THR A 122 41.85 14.94 -10.34
C THR A 122 40.35 14.87 -10.57
N THR A 123 39.91 13.70 -11.03
CA THR A 123 38.49 13.33 -11.12
C THR A 123 38.34 11.89 -10.68
N LYS A 124 37.16 11.51 -10.22
CA LYS A 124 36.92 10.21 -9.57
C LYS A 124 35.79 9.47 -10.28
N ALA A 125 35.98 8.17 -10.46
CA ALA A 125 34.99 7.24 -10.97
C ALA A 125 34.75 6.14 -9.95
N PHE A 126 33.51 5.86 -9.64
CA PHE A 126 33.15 4.69 -8.83
C PHE A 126 32.90 3.48 -9.74
N LEU A 127 33.57 2.37 -9.46
CA LEU A 127 33.31 1.08 -10.10
C LEU A 127 32.33 0.29 -9.22
N HIS A 128 31.14 0.00 -9.73
CA HIS A 128 30.11 -0.84 -9.10
C HIS A 128 30.15 -2.25 -9.70
N VAL A 129 30.10 -3.28 -8.84
CA VAL A 129 30.15 -4.70 -9.27
C VAL A 129 28.84 -5.41 -8.89
N LEU A 130 28.17 -6.03 -9.86
CA LEU A 130 26.89 -6.76 -9.72
C LEU A 130 27.16 -8.28 -9.78
N GLY A 131 26.81 -9.09 -8.78
CA GLY A 131 27.15 -10.52 -8.80
C GLY A 131 26.31 -11.35 -9.79
N GLU A 132 26.93 -12.30 -10.49
CA GLU A 132 26.26 -13.33 -11.33
C GLU A 132 26.12 -14.67 -10.58
N HIS A 133 25.18 -15.52 -11.00
CA HIS A 133 24.50 -16.53 -10.20
C HIS A 133 25.33 -17.76 -9.73
N ALA A 134 24.90 -18.29 -8.58
CA ALA A 134 24.88 -19.71 -8.17
C ALA A 134 26.21 -20.45 -7.93
N ARG A 135 26.78 -20.31 -6.73
CA ARG A 135 27.27 -21.46 -5.93
C ARG A 135 27.04 -21.23 -4.44
N ILE A 136 26.72 -22.33 -3.78
CA ILE A 136 26.36 -22.51 -2.37
C ILE A 136 27.40 -21.82 -1.45
N GLY A 137 27.01 -20.70 -0.84
CA GLY A 137 27.83 -19.93 0.12
C GLY A 137 27.42 -18.46 0.19
N PRO A 138 27.65 -17.73 1.31
CA PRO A 138 27.17 -16.36 1.47
C PRO A 138 28.08 -15.40 0.72
N VAL A 139 27.78 -15.17 -0.56
CA VAL A 139 28.49 -14.18 -1.40
C VAL A 139 27.53 -13.02 -1.71
N SER A 140 27.98 -11.81 -1.39
CA SER A 140 27.27 -10.53 -1.51
C SER A 140 27.10 -10.13 -3.00
N THR A 141 26.24 -10.83 -3.74
CA THR A 141 25.98 -10.55 -5.16
C THR A 141 25.14 -9.29 -5.39
N GLY A 142 24.57 -8.67 -4.35
CA GLY A 142 23.72 -7.48 -4.46
C GLY A 142 22.36 -7.75 -5.12
N VAL A 143 22.14 -8.97 -5.61
CA VAL A 143 20.89 -9.46 -6.18
C VAL A 143 20.14 -10.21 -5.08
N PRO A 144 18.85 -9.90 -4.83
CA PRO A 144 18.05 -10.66 -3.87
C PRO A 144 17.94 -12.13 -4.29
N GLY A 145 18.08 -13.04 -3.33
CA GLY A 145 17.70 -14.44 -3.50
C GLY A 145 16.19 -14.60 -3.71
N ARG A 146 15.77 -15.75 -4.23
CA ARG A 146 14.34 -16.07 -4.37
C ARG A 146 13.67 -16.05 -2.99
N PRO A 147 12.50 -15.43 -2.86
CA PRO A 147 11.79 -15.38 -1.59
C PRO A 147 11.27 -16.76 -1.18
N GLU A 148 11.24 -17.00 0.13
CA GLU A 148 10.62 -18.17 0.75
C GLU A 148 9.60 -17.71 1.80
N ILE A 149 8.43 -18.35 1.84
CA ILE A 149 7.38 -18.12 2.84
C ILE A 149 7.50 -19.20 3.93
N THR A 150 7.54 -18.76 5.18
CA THR A 150 7.73 -19.62 6.37
C THR A 150 6.82 -19.16 7.52
N GLY A 151 6.80 -19.87 8.66
CA GLY A 151 6.09 -19.41 9.88
C GLY A 151 4.63 -19.89 10.02
N PHE A 152 4.30 -21.02 9.41
CA PHE A 152 3.00 -21.68 9.49
C PHE A 152 3.18 -23.22 9.41
N THR A 153 2.18 -23.97 9.85
CA THR A 153 2.10 -25.42 9.73
C THR A 153 1.24 -25.81 8.53
N LYS A 154 1.53 -26.98 7.94
CA LYS A 154 0.74 -27.55 6.83
C LYS A 154 0.17 -28.91 7.27
N PRO A 155 -1.16 -29.10 7.32
CA PRO A 155 -2.20 -28.07 7.19
C PRO A 155 -2.21 -27.11 8.40
N ALA A 156 -2.79 -25.93 8.22
CA ALA A 156 -3.11 -25.02 9.33
C ALA A 156 -4.48 -25.39 9.92
N MET A 157 -4.71 -25.13 11.21
CA MET A 157 -6.01 -25.38 11.84
C MET A 157 -6.82 -24.09 11.95
N GLU A 158 -8.14 -24.17 11.80
CA GLU A 158 -9.04 -23.04 12.10
C GLU A 158 -8.84 -22.57 13.55
N GLY A 159 -8.65 -21.26 13.73
CA GLY A 159 -8.35 -20.65 15.02
C GLY A 159 -6.86 -20.49 15.34
N ASP A 160 -5.95 -21.11 14.58
CA ASP A 160 -4.52 -20.91 14.75
C ASP A 160 -4.14 -19.44 14.50
N ILE A 161 -3.19 -18.93 15.28
CA ILE A 161 -2.57 -17.63 14.98
C ILE A 161 -1.23 -17.91 14.30
N ILE A 162 -1.19 -17.73 12.97
CA ILE A 162 0.00 -17.98 12.17
C ILE A 162 0.69 -16.68 11.76
N THR A 163 1.99 -16.76 11.45
CA THR A 163 2.77 -15.60 11.00
C THR A 163 3.51 -15.95 9.71
N LEU A 164 2.87 -15.72 8.56
CA LEU A 164 3.52 -15.91 7.26
C LEU A 164 4.67 -14.91 7.11
N THR A 165 5.88 -15.42 7.04
CA THR A 165 7.11 -14.65 6.96
C THR A 165 7.79 -14.90 5.63
N CYS A 166 7.86 -13.86 4.79
CA CYS A 166 8.60 -13.86 3.55
C CYS A 166 10.00 -13.30 3.77
N THR A 167 11.03 -14.07 3.42
CA THR A 167 12.43 -13.65 3.59
C THR A 167 13.17 -13.66 2.25
N THR A 168 13.93 -12.60 1.96
CA THR A 168 14.91 -12.54 0.87
C THR A 168 16.24 -11.99 1.40
N ALA A 169 17.35 -12.55 0.92
CA ALA A 169 18.70 -12.20 1.38
C ALA A 169 19.60 -11.81 0.19
N GLY A 170 20.67 -11.05 0.47
CA GLY A 170 21.69 -10.70 -0.53
C GLY A 170 21.41 -9.43 -1.34
N SER A 171 20.29 -8.74 -1.08
CA SER A 171 19.91 -7.52 -1.80
C SER A 171 20.82 -6.33 -1.50
N LYS A 172 21.20 -5.53 -2.50
CA LYS A 172 21.88 -4.24 -2.32
C LYS A 172 21.43 -3.29 -3.44
N PRO A 173 20.61 -2.25 -3.16
CA PRO A 173 20.06 -1.84 -1.86
C PRO A 173 19.01 -2.81 -1.28
N ALA A 174 18.45 -2.49 -0.12
CA ALA A 174 17.41 -3.32 0.50
C ALA A 174 16.20 -3.51 -0.43
N ALA A 175 15.81 -4.75 -0.67
CA ALA A 175 14.66 -5.07 -1.52
C ALA A 175 13.32 -4.58 -0.94
N LYS A 176 12.32 -4.44 -1.81
CA LYS A 176 10.94 -4.12 -1.45
C LYS A 176 10.10 -5.38 -1.53
N ILE A 177 9.51 -5.77 -0.40
CA ILE A 177 8.58 -6.90 -0.30
C ILE A 177 7.14 -6.38 -0.31
N ARG A 178 6.28 -7.03 -1.09
CA ARG A 178 4.84 -6.80 -1.15
C ARG A 178 4.10 -8.12 -1.00
N TRP A 179 2.98 -8.10 -0.30
CA TRP A 179 2.14 -9.27 -0.09
C TRP A 179 0.84 -9.14 -0.86
N PHE A 180 0.36 -10.25 -1.40
CA PHE A 180 -0.92 -10.35 -2.08
C PHE A 180 -1.71 -11.53 -1.54
N ARG A 181 -2.99 -11.31 -1.24
CA ARG A 181 -3.96 -12.33 -0.86
C ARG A 181 -4.98 -12.44 -1.99
N ASN A 182 -5.00 -13.55 -2.73
CA ASN A 182 -5.80 -13.72 -3.96
C ASN A 182 -5.69 -12.48 -4.88
N ASP A 183 -4.46 -12.11 -5.24
CA ASP A 183 -4.09 -10.96 -6.08
C ASP A 183 -4.37 -9.56 -5.48
N LYS A 184 -5.01 -9.46 -4.31
CA LYS A 184 -5.21 -8.19 -3.62
C LYS A 184 -4.04 -7.88 -2.71
N GLU A 185 -3.40 -6.73 -2.90
CA GLU A 185 -2.29 -6.30 -2.06
C GLU A 185 -2.73 -6.11 -0.59
N VAL A 186 -1.95 -6.66 0.33
CA VAL A 186 -2.14 -6.53 1.78
C VAL A 186 -0.87 -6.01 2.43
N GLN A 187 -1.03 -5.30 3.55
CA GLN A 187 0.10 -4.72 4.27
C GLN A 187 0.69 -5.73 5.25
N GLY A 188 1.98 -6.02 5.10
CA GLY A 188 2.77 -6.76 6.09
C GLY A 188 3.69 -5.85 6.88
N THR A 189 4.18 -6.34 8.01
CA THR A 189 5.27 -5.68 8.75
C THR A 189 6.57 -5.91 8.00
N LYS A 190 7.50 -4.94 8.04
CA LYS A 190 8.79 -5.02 7.32
C LYS A 190 9.94 -4.88 8.30
N GLU A 191 10.91 -5.78 8.19
CA GLU A 191 12.15 -5.77 8.94
C GLU A 191 13.33 -5.83 7.96
N VAL A 192 14.33 -4.99 8.17
CA VAL A 192 15.53 -4.91 7.30
C VAL A 192 16.76 -5.08 8.16
N ASN A 193 17.51 -6.15 7.91
CA ASN A 193 18.75 -6.45 8.60
C ASN A 193 19.93 -6.32 7.63
N ALA A 194 20.94 -5.56 8.03
CA ALA A 194 22.19 -5.46 7.28
C ALA A 194 23.09 -6.68 7.59
N THR A 195 23.48 -7.41 6.56
CA THR A 195 24.37 -8.59 6.62
C THR A 195 25.59 -8.29 5.76
N GLY A 196 26.63 -7.72 6.38
CA GLY A 196 27.84 -7.26 5.69
C GLY A 196 27.56 -6.06 4.77
N LYS A 197 27.83 -6.21 3.46
CA LYS A 197 27.53 -5.19 2.43
C LYS A 197 26.15 -5.34 1.79
N SER A 198 25.39 -6.37 2.17
CA SER A 198 24.06 -6.68 1.63
C SER A 198 22.99 -6.60 2.71
N PHE A 199 21.73 -6.65 2.29
CA PHE A 199 20.56 -6.62 3.15
C PHE A 199 19.78 -7.93 3.04
N THR A 200 19.37 -8.41 4.20
CA THR A 200 18.30 -9.40 4.36
C THR A 200 17.03 -8.67 4.75
N VAL A 201 15.99 -8.81 3.94
CA VAL A 201 14.69 -8.18 4.17
C VAL A 201 13.68 -9.27 4.51
N ARG A 202 12.93 -9.06 5.58
CA ARG A 202 11.84 -9.93 6.01
C ARG A 202 10.55 -9.13 6.05
N SER A 203 9.45 -9.76 5.69
CA SER A 203 8.13 -9.19 5.89
C SER A 203 7.17 -10.23 6.41
N SER A 204 6.33 -9.86 7.37
CA SER A 204 5.46 -10.80 8.07
C SER A 204 3.99 -10.38 8.03
N LEU A 205 3.10 -11.36 7.88
CA LEU A 205 1.65 -11.24 8.02
C LEU A 205 1.20 -12.14 9.17
N GLN A 206 0.69 -11.52 10.23
CA GLN A 206 0.10 -12.24 11.35
C GLN A 206 -1.43 -12.13 11.28
N PHE A 207 -2.11 -13.27 11.34
CA PHE A 207 -3.57 -13.33 11.36
C PHE A 207 -4.04 -14.63 12.03
N GLN A 208 -5.29 -14.61 12.46
CA GLN A 208 -5.97 -15.81 12.93
C GLN A 208 -6.61 -16.52 11.74
N VAL A 209 -6.33 -17.81 11.58
CA VAL A 209 -6.80 -18.65 10.49
C VAL A 209 -8.30 -18.89 10.61
N ASP A 210 -9.03 -18.66 9.53
CA ASP A 210 -10.47 -18.95 9.40
C ASP A 210 -10.68 -19.99 8.28
N ARG A 211 -11.77 -20.77 8.34
CA ARG A 211 -12.13 -21.71 7.26
C ARG A 211 -12.21 -21.06 5.87
N ARG A 212 -12.52 -19.76 5.78
CA ARG A 212 -12.54 -18.99 4.53
C ARG A 212 -11.15 -18.73 3.96
N ASP A 213 -10.10 -19.05 4.71
CA ASP A 213 -8.71 -18.97 4.26
C ASP A 213 -8.25 -20.26 3.56
N ASP A 214 -9.04 -21.34 3.59
CA ASP A 214 -8.74 -22.57 2.84
C ASP A 214 -8.69 -22.30 1.33
N GLY A 215 -7.63 -22.74 0.68
CA GLY A 215 -7.39 -22.50 -0.76
C GLY A 215 -6.99 -21.06 -1.11
N VAL A 216 -6.82 -20.16 -0.14
CA VAL A 216 -6.38 -18.79 -0.40
C VAL A 216 -4.88 -18.77 -0.74
N ALA A 217 -4.54 -18.10 -1.84
CA ALA A 217 -3.16 -17.92 -2.29
C ALA A 217 -2.54 -16.67 -1.68
N TYR A 218 -1.51 -16.86 -0.85
CA TYR A 218 -0.65 -15.81 -0.32
C TYR A 218 0.62 -15.72 -1.17
N THR A 219 0.76 -14.61 -1.90
CA THR A 219 1.90 -14.38 -2.77
C THR A 219 2.80 -13.30 -2.19
N CYS A 220 4.08 -13.64 -2.02
CA CYS A 220 5.11 -12.66 -1.70
C CYS A 220 5.84 -12.25 -2.98
N SER A 221 5.86 -10.95 -3.26
CA SER A 221 6.56 -10.34 -4.40
C SER A 221 7.74 -9.50 -3.91
N VAL A 222 8.90 -9.73 -4.51
CA VAL A 222 10.15 -9.03 -4.23
C VAL A 222 10.54 -8.18 -5.44
N GLU A 223 10.46 -6.87 -5.26
CA GLU A 223 10.90 -5.86 -6.22
C GLU A 223 12.31 -5.37 -5.84
N HIS A 224 13.22 -5.30 -6.83
CA HIS A 224 14.57 -4.80 -6.65
C HIS A 224 15.15 -4.27 -7.97
N VAL A 225 16.04 -3.28 -7.91
CA VAL A 225 16.63 -2.62 -9.10
C VAL A 225 17.47 -3.53 -9.98
N SER A 226 17.98 -4.63 -9.41
CA SER A 226 18.76 -5.63 -10.15
C SER A 226 17.89 -6.66 -10.88
N LEU A 227 16.57 -6.62 -10.69
CA LEU A 227 15.63 -7.57 -11.27
C LEU A 227 14.85 -6.90 -12.41
N SER A 228 14.78 -7.57 -13.56
CA SER A 228 13.93 -7.13 -14.67
C SER A 228 12.45 -7.39 -14.40
N ASN A 229 12.14 -8.49 -13.72
CA ASN A 229 10.80 -8.87 -13.24
C ASN A 229 10.87 -9.20 -11.75
N PRO A 230 9.82 -8.91 -10.96
CA PRO A 230 9.80 -9.24 -9.55
C PRO A 230 9.90 -10.75 -9.33
N TYR A 231 10.63 -11.16 -8.30
CA TYR A 231 10.58 -12.54 -7.86
C TYR A 231 9.32 -12.77 -7.03
N MET A 232 8.59 -13.82 -7.33
CA MET A 232 7.34 -14.15 -6.65
C MET A 232 7.40 -15.59 -6.12
N THR A 233 6.87 -15.78 -4.92
CA THR A 233 6.63 -17.10 -4.34
C THR A 233 5.20 -17.11 -3.81
N THR A 234 4.49 -18.21 -4.01
CA THR A 234 3.07 -18.34 -3.67
C THR A 234 2.89 -19.54 -2.77
N GLU A 235 2.15 -19.34 -1.69
CA GLU A 235 1.71 -20.40 -0.79
C GLU A 235 0.18 -20.44 -0.82
N VAL A 236 -0.38 -21.61 -1.13
CA VAL A 236 -1.83 -21.84 -1.06
C VAL A 236 -2.11 -22.46 0.29
N LEU A 237 -2.85 -21.76 1.14
CA LEU A 237 -3.09 -22.22 2.49
C LEU A 237 -4.08 -23.39 2.47
N GLU A 238 -3.69 -24.51 3.06
CA GLU A 238 -4.57 -25.64 3.36
C GLU A 238 -5.02 -25.50 4.82
N VAL A 239 -6.32 -25.34 5.05
CA VAL A 239 -6.90 -25.13 6.38
C VAL A 239 -7.82 -26.29 6.72
N HIS A 240 -7.50 -27.01 7.80
CA HIS A 240 -8.38 -28.03 8.34
C HIS A 240 -9.30 -27.43 9.40
N TYR A 241 -10.58 -27.78 9.34
CA TYR A 241 -11.63 -27.29 10.22
C TYR A 241 -12.72 -28.35 10.47
N ALA A 242 -13.36 -28.24 11.64
CA ALA A 242 -14.42 -29.15 12.03
C ALA A 242 -15.68 -28.96 11.16
N PRO A 243 -16.54 -30.00 11.06
CA PRO A 243 -17.70 -29.96 10.18
C PRO A 243 -18.72 -28.88 10.57
N HIS A 244 -19.39 -28.31 9.58
CA HIS A 244 -20.55 -27.46 9.77
C HIS A 244 -21.66 -27.92 8.83
N LEU A 245 -22.84 -28.14 9.40
CA LEU A 245 -23.97 -28.77 8.73
C LEU A 245 -25.15 -27.81 8.70
N GLU A 246 -25.89 -27.85 7.59
CA GLU A 246 -27.18 -27.20 7.42
C GLU A 246 -28.13 -28.16 6.71
N ILE A 247 -29.41 -28.18 7.07
CA ILE A 247 -30.42 -28.99 6.37
C ILE A 247 -31.25 -28.08 5.48
N THR A 248 -31.26 -28.36 4.18
CA THR A 248 -32.18 -27.74 3.22
C THR A 248 -33.33 -28.69 2.92
N HIS A 249 -34.47 -28.16 2.48
CA HIS A 249 -35.70 -28.92 2.29
C HIS A 249 -36.39 -28.56 0.97
N SER A 250 -37.05 -29.55 0.35
CA SER A 250 -37.66 -29.39 -0.98
C SER A 250 -38.99 -28.61 -0.98
N LEU A 251 -39.71 -28.59 0.15
CA LEU A 251 -41.01 -27.93 0.29
C LEU A 251 -41.03 -27.03 1.53
N ILE A 252 -41.64 -25.86 1.43
CA ILE A 252 -41.81 -24.93 2.56
C ILE A 252 -43.01 -25.37 3.43
N ILE A 253 -44.06 -25.90 2.80
CA ILE A 253 -45.30 -26.34 3.45
C ILE A 253 -45.57 -27.80 3.00
N PRO A 254 -45.02 -28.80 3.70
CA PRO A 254 -45.14 -30.20 3.30
C PRO A 254 -46.54 -30.74 3.61
N GLN A 255 -47.23 -31.34 2.63
CA GLN A 255 -48.59 -31.89 2.78
C GLN A 255 -48.61 -33.41 2.61
N GLU A 256 -49.62 -34.06 3.19
CA GLU A 256 -49.85 -35.51 3.03
C GLU A 256 -49.89 -35.96 1.56
N GLY A 257 -49.25 -37.09 1.27
CA GLY A 257 -49.15 -37.67 -0.05
C GLY A 257 -48.09 -37.04 -0.96
N GLN A 258 -47.43 -35.95 -0.53
CA GLN A 258 -46.36 -35.33 -1.31
C GLN A 258 -45.02 -36.03 -1.12
N TYR A 259 -44.17 -35.89 -2.12
CA TYR A 259 -42.75 -36.21 -2.05
C TYR A 259 -42.00 -35.13 -1.28
N PHE A 260 -41.11 -35.50 -0.37
CA PHE A 260 -40.32 -34.56 0.43
C PHE A 260 -38.88 -35.00 0.55
N LYS A 261 -37.96 -34.07 0.34
CA LYS A 261 -36.52 -34.30 0.42
C LYS A 261 -35.88 -33.34 1.41
N LEU A 262 -35.01 -33.88 2.25
CA LEU A 262 -34.06 -33.15 3.08
C LEU A 262 -32.65 -33.39 2.54
N GLU A 263 -31.84 -32.35 2.43
CA GLU A 263 -30.44 -32.46 2.03
C GLU A 263 -29.56 -31.87 3.13
N CYS A 264 -28.59 -32.65 3.61
CA CYS A 264 -27.63 -32.21 4.61
C CYS A 264 -26.40 -31.61 3.91
N VAL A 265 -26.34 -30.29 3.86
CA VAL A 265 -25.20 -29.54 3.35
C VAL A 265 -24.11 -29.57 4.42
N SER A 266 -23.12 -30.46 4.25
CA SER A 266 -21.95 -30.54 5.13
C SER A 266 -20.71 -29.93 4.48
N ILE A 267 -20.16 -28.91 5.14
CA ILE A 267 -18.83 -28.34 4.83
C ILE A 267 -17.83 -28.78 5.91
N GLY A 268 -16.59 -29.05 5.51
CA GLY A 268 -15.52 -29.47 6.41
C GLY A 268 -14.27 -29.80 5.61
N ASN A 269 -13.10 -29.55 6.19
CA ASN A 269 -11.83 -30.00 5.63
C ASN A 269 -11.05 -30.73 6.74
N PRO A 270 -10.81 -32.05 6.63
CA PRO A 270 -11.25 -32.96 5.58
C PRO A 270 -12.78 -33.10 5.48
N ILE A 271 -13.27 -33.49 4.30
CA ILE A 271 -14.70 -33.65 4.01
C ILE A 271 -15.33 -34.65 4.99
N PRO A 272 -16.41 -34.28 5.71
CA PRO A 272 -17.02 -35.13 6.72
C PRO A 272 -18.03 -36.10 6.08
N GLU A 273 -17.59 -37.32 5.82
CA GLU A 273 -18.39 -38.41 5.27
C GLU A 273 -18.18 -39.72 6.07
N PRO A 274 -19.22 -40.56 6.23
CA PRO A 274 -20.59 -40.40 5.71
C PRO A 274 -21.46 -39.45 6.57
N VAL A 275 -22.59 -39.03 6.01
CA VAL A 275 -23.66 -38.32 6.75
C VAL A 275 -24.65 -39.34 7.31
N LEU A 276 -25.01 -39.21 8.59
CA LEU A 276 -25.95 -40.08 9.28
C LEU A 276 -27.26 -39.34 9.56
N TRP A 277 -28.38 -39.94 9.19
CA TRP A 277 -29.73 -39.41 9.44
C TRP A 277 -30.41 -40.14 10.59
N SER A 278 -31.11 -39.39 11.43
CA SER A 278 -31.91 -39.91 12.54
C SER A 278 -33.21 -39.11 12.68
N LYS A 279 -34.23 -39.72 13.29
CA LYS A 279 -35.51 -39.07 13.59
C LYS A 279 -35.79 -39.18 15.08
N ASP A 280 -36.13 -38.06 15.73
CA ASP A 280 -36.48 -38.00 17.16
C ASP A 280 -35.44 -38.66 18.08
N GLY A 281 -34.17 -38.63 17.67
CA GLY A 281 -33.05 -39.25 18.39
C GLY A 281 -32.85 -40.74 18.15
N GLY A 282 -33.69 -41.39 17.36
CA GLY A 282 -33.60 -42.81 16.98
C GLY A 282 -33.34 -43.03 15.48
N GLU A 283 -33.36 -44.30 15.07
CA GLU A 283 -33.25 -44.69 13.67
C GLU A 283 -34.49 -44.26 12.87
N LEU A 284 -34.35 -44.14 11.55
CA LEU A 284 -35.48 -43.82 10.67
C LEU A 284 -36.53 -44.95 10.72
N PRO A 285 -37.82 -44.64 10.94
CA PRO A 285 -38.83 -45.64 11.25
C PRO A 285 -39.28 -46.51 10.07
N ASP A 286 -39.10 -46.03 8.83
CA ASP A 286 -39.62 -46.69 7.62
C ASP A 286 -38.59 -46.60 6.48
N ILE A 287 -37.75 -47.63 6.38
CA ILE A 287 -36.59 -47.67 5.46
C ILE A 287 -37.01 -47.85 3.99
N GLU A 288 -38.23 -48.36 3.73
CA GLU A 288 -38.74 -48.51 2.36
C GLU A 288 -39.23 -47.17 1.79
N ARG A 289 -39.78 -46.30 2.65
CA ARG A 289 -40.31 -44.99 2.27
C ARG A 289 -39.32 -43.85 2.49
N MET A 290 -38.43 -43.99 3.47
CA MET A 290 -37.38 -43.03 3.84
C MET A 290 -36.03 -43.53 3.32
N ILE A 291 -35.67 -43.07 2.12
CA ILE A 291 -34.48 -43.53 1.38
C ILE A 291 -33.35 -42.53 1.63
N VAL A 292 -32.21 -43.01 2.15
CA VAL A 292 -30.99 -42.22 2.34
C VAL A 292 -30.01 -42.47 1.21
N GLU A 293 -29.67 -41.44 0.45
CA GLU A 293 -28.68 -41.50 -0.63
C GLU A 293 -27.59 -40.45 -0.39
N GLY A 294 -26.46 -40.89 0.16
CA GLY A 294 -25.34 -40.02 0.51
C GLY A 294 -25.73 -39.01 1.59
N ARG A 295 -26.01 -37.77 1.17
CA ARG A 295 -26.37 -36.65 2.05
C ARG A 295 -27.87 -36.33 2.05
N GLU A 296 -28.63 -37.00 1.19
CA GLU A 296 -30.05 -36.74 0.99
C GLU A 296 -30.90 -37.79 1.71
N LEU A 297 -31.95 -37.31 2.37
CA LEU A 297 -33.03 -38.12 2.92
C LEU A 297 -34.31 -37.83 2.13
N THR A 298 -34.82 -38.84 1.45
CA THR A 298 -36.02 -38.77 0.62
C THR A 298 -37.17 -39.51 1.28
N ILE A 299 -38.28 -38.83 1.50
CA ILE A 299 -39.56 -39.40 1.95
C ILE A 299 -40.50 -39.44 0.75
N THR A 300 -40.76 -40.63 0.19
CA THR A 300 -41.47 -40.76 -1.09
C THR A 300 -42.93 -40.32 -1.02
N THR A 301 -43.59 -40.56 0.11
CA THR A 301 -44.98 -40.19 0.38
C THR A 301 -45.17 -39.76 1.82
N LEU A 302 -45.43 -38.47 2.04
CA LEU A 302 -45.63 -37.89 3.37
C LEU A 302 -46.94 -38.36 4.03
N ASN A 303 -46.89 -38.60 5.34
CA ASN A 303 -48.05 -38.86 6.18
C ASN A 303 -47.88 -38.16 7.56
N LYS A 304 -48.94 -38.17 8.39
CA LYS A 304 -48.91 -37.51 9.72
C LYS A 304 -47.96 -38.15 10.73
N THR A 305 -47.54 -39.40 10.53
CA THR A 305 -46.59 -40.09 11.43
C THR A 305 -45.13 -39.67 11.18
N ASP A 306 -44.86 -39.01 10.05
CA ASP A 306 -43.55 -38.49 9.71
C ASP A 306 -43.17 -37.23 10.47
N ASN A 307 -44.13 -36.60 11.14
CA ASN A 307 -43.89 -35.47 12.04
C ASN A 307 -42.81 -35.81 13.06
N GLY A 308 -41.87 -34.89 13.25
CA GLY A 308 -40.77 -35.08 14.19
C GLY A 308 -39.55 -34.24 13.81
N THR A 309 -38.49 -34.40 14.59
CA THR A 309 -37.21 -33.74 14.37
C THR A 309 -36.26 -34.68 13.64
N TYR A 310 -35.91 -34.32 12.42
CA TYR A 310 -34.89 -35.01 11.63
C TYR A 310 -33.54 -34.39 11.94
N ARG A 311 -32.55 -35.23 12.26
CA ARG A 311 -31.19 -34.78 12.55
C ARG A 311 -30.23 -35.43 11.56
N CYS A 312 -29.39 -34.61 10.92
CA CYS A 312 -28.22 -35.10 10.21
C CYS A 312 -26.96 -34.86 11.05
N GLU A 313 -26.05 -35.83 11.03
CA GLU A 313 -24.78 -35.82 11.76
C GLU A 313 -23.64 -36.18 10.81
N ALA A 314 -22.52 -35.46 10.89
CA ALA A 314 -21.30 -35.81 10.18
C ALA A 314 -20.07 -35.46 11.04
N SER A 315 -18.99 -36.22 10.85
CA SER A 315 -17.76 -36.07 11.62
C SER A 315 -16.52 -36.13 10.72
N ASN A 316 -15.47 -35.45 11.16
CA ASN A 316 -14.11 -35.65 10.68
C ASN A 316 -13.17 -35.77 11.89
N HIS A 317 -11.87 -35.94 11.66
CA HIS A 317 -10.88 -36.07 12.74
C HIS A 317 -10.74 -34.84 13.66
N LEU A 318 -11.35 -33.69 13.32
CA LEU A 318 -11.36 -32.47 14.14
C LEU A 318 -12.63 -32.31 14.97
N GLY A 319 -13.69 -33.06 14.67
CA GLY A 319 -14.92 -33.03 15.46
C GLY A 319 -16.14 -33.56 14.76
N THR A 320 -17.26 -33.47 15.47
CA THR A 320 -18.58 -33.89 15.02
C THR A 320 -19.53 -32.69 15.05
N SER A 321 -20.42 -32.62 14.06
CA SER A 321 -21.42 -31.57 13.96
C SER A 321 -22.76 -32.17 13.59
N THR A 322 -23.83 -31.50 13.99
CA THR A 322 -25.21 -31.94 13.79
C THR A 322 -26.07 -30.76 13.36
N ALA A 323 -27.07 -31.03 12.53
CA ALA A 323 -28.12 -30.09 12.17
C ALA A 323 -29.48 -30.76 12.34
N GLU A 324 -30.49 -29.98 12.76
CA GLU A 324 -31.83 -30.48 13.02
C GLU A 324 -32.88 -29.72 12.20
N TYR A 325 -33.88 -30.44 11.72
CA TYR A 325 -35.02 -29.91 10.99
C TYR A 325 -36.32 -30.49 11.55
N VAL A 326 -37.25 -29.62 11.94
CA VAL A 326 -38.56 -30.02 12.47
C VAL A 326 -39.56 -30.12 11.32
N LEU A 327 -39.98 -31.33 10.98
CA LEU A 327 -40.99 -31.58 9.96
C LEU A 327 -42.39 -31.51 10.57
N PHE A 328 -43.24 -30.67 9.97
CA PHE A 328 -44.68 -30.67 10.21
C PHE A 328 -45.45 -30.90 8.90
N VAL A 329 -46.16 -32.02 8.83
CA VAL A 329 -46.95 -32.44 7.67
C VAL A 329 -48.37 -31.92 7.82
N TYR A 330 -48.78 -31.07 6.88
CA TYR A 330 -50.12 -30.53 6.79
C TYR A 330 -51.07 -31.54 6.13
N ALA A 331 -52.37 -31.43 6.45
CA ALA A 331 -53.37 -32.26 5.78
C ALA A 331 -53.36 -31.96 4.28
N LYS A 332 -53.78 -32.94 3.48
CA LYS A 332 -54.02 -32.73 2.06
C LYS A 332 -54.99 -31.56 1.88
N ASP A 333 -54.70 -30.67 0.92
CA ASP A 333 -55.48 -29.48 0.63
C ASP A 333 -55.51 -28.43 1.76
N PHE A 334 -54.51 -28.41 2.65
CA PHE A 334 -54.35 -27.32 3.61
C PHE A 334 -54.25 -25.98 2.84
N PRO A 335 -55.19 -25.04 3.04
CA PRO A 335 -55.04 -23.71 2.49
C PRO A 335 -53.82 -23.13 3.20
N GLY A 336 -52.70 -23.03 2.49
CA GLY A 336 -51.51 -22.36 3.00
C GLY A 336 -51.86 -20.95 3.47
N PRO A 337 -50.93 -20.23 4.14
CA PRO A 337 -51.12 -18.81 4.42
C PRO A 337 -51.52 -18.17 3.09
N THR A 338 -52.77 -17.71 3.00
CA THR A 338 -53.27 -17.10 1.80
C THR A 338 -52.36 -15.92 1.54
N THR A 339 -51.62 -15.93 0.44
CA THR A 339 -51.06 -14.73 -0.18
C THR A 339 -52.20 -13.92 -0.79
N ASP A 340 -53.25 -13.72 -0.01
CA ASP A 340 -54.32 -12.79 -0.30
C ASP A 340 -53.86 -11.46 0.32
N PRO A 341 -53.40 -10.48 -0.48
CA PRO A 341 -52.89 -9.21 0.03
C PRO A 341 -53.93 -8.39 0.82
N ASN A 342 -55.17 -8.88 0.92
CA ASN A 342 -56.28 -8.23 1.61
C ASN A 342 -56.73 -8.92 2.91
N ALA A 343 -56.12 -10.03 3.34
CA ALA A 343 -56.62 -10.79 4.50
C ALA A 343 -56.00 -10.43 5.87
N LEU A 344 -55.15 -9.40 5.98
CA LEU A 344 -54.58 -8.97 7.27
C LEU A 344 -54.44 -7.45 7.37
N GLY A 345 -55.54 -6.75 7.11
CA GLY A 345 -55.71 -5.38 7.58
C GLY A 345 -56.10 -5.37 9.06
N GLN A 346 -55.12 -5.56 9.96
CA GLN A 346 -54.98 -4.87 11.26
C GLN A 346 -54.04 -5.65 12.19
N HIS A 347 -53.03 -4.92 12.70
CA HIS A 347 -52.01 -5.32 13.68
C HIS A 347 -50.75 -6.05 13.18
N GLY A 348 -49.91 -5.30 12.48
CA GLY A 348 -48.45 -5.49 12.45
C GLY A 348 -47.72 -4.40 13.28
N PRO A 349 -46.48 -4.64 13.73
CA PRO A 349 -45.72 -3.81 14.69
C PRO A 349 -45.27 -2.44 14.19
N ASP A 350 -45.62 -2.07 12.95
CA ASP A 350 -45.21 -0.81 12.34
C ASP A 350 -45.85 0.41 13.02
N HIS A 351 -47.04 0.27 13.62
CA HIS A 351 -47.65 1.36 14.39
C HIS A 351 -46.90 1.70 15.68
N ALA A 352 -46.24 0.73 16.31
CA ALA A 352 -45.46 0.96 17.52
C ALA A 352 -44.12 1.65 17.21
N LEU A 353 -43.48 1.27 16.10
CA LEU A 353 -42.27 1.91 15.61
C LEU A 353 -42.53 3.33 15.09
N ILE A 354 -43.59 3.51 14.29
CA ILE A 354 -44.00 4.84 13.82
C ILE A 354 -44.44 5.72 15.01
N GLY A 355 -45.19 5.15 15.97
CA GLY A 355 -45.57 5.85 17.21
C GLY A 355 -44.37 6.25 18.06
N GLY A 356 -43.35 5.38 18.17
CA GLY A 356 -42.11 5.66 18.87
C GLY A 356 -41.30 6.77 18.20
N VAL A 357 -41.14 6.73 16.88
CA VAL A 357 -40.45 7.79 16.13
C VAL A 357 -41.18 9.13 16.26
N VAL A 358 -42.51 9.13 16.13
CA VAL A 358 -43.32 10.35 16.30
C VAL A 358 -43.19 10.89 17.73
N ALA A 359 -43.23 10.03 18.75
CA ALA A 359 -43.07 10.44 20.14
C ALA A 359 -41.68 11.06 20.41
N VAL A 360 -40.61 10.49 19.85
CA VAL A 360 -39.25 11.02 19.97
C VAL A 360 -39.13 12.38 19.28
N VAL A 361 -39.70 12.53 18.08
CA VAL A 361 -39.69 13.82 17.35
C VAL A 361 -40.46 14.89 18.12
N VAL A 362 -41.63 14.56 18.66
CA VAL A 362 -42.43 15.48 19.49
C VAL A 362 -41.67 15.86 20.76
N PHE A 363 -40.98 14.92 21.41
CA PHE A 363 -40.20 15.21 22.61
C PHE A 363 -39.00 16.13 22.32
N ILE A 364 -38.24 15.87 21.26
CA ILE A 364 -37.10 16.70 20.85
C ILE A 364 -37.57 18.12 20.50
N THR A 365 -38.67 18.25 19.77
CA THR A 365 -39.22 19.56 19.41
C THR A 365 -39.71 20.34 20.62
N LEU A 366 -40.35 19.69 21.60
CA LEU A 366 -40.71 20.32 22.88
C LEU A 366 -39.48 20.78 23.66
N CYS A 367 -38.43 19.95 23.75
CA CYS A 367 -37.18 20.34 24.40
C CYS A 367 -36.53 21.55 23.72
N LEU A 368 -36.50 21.58 22.39
CA LEU A 368 -35.97 22.72 21.62
C LEU A 368 -36.79 23.99 21.88
N ILE A 369 -38.13 23.89 21.89
CA ILE A 369 -39.00 25.04 22.21
C ILE A 369 -38.74 25.56 23.62
N ILE A 370 -38.55 24.68 24.61
CA ILE A 370 -38.24 25.10 25.99
C ILE A 370 -36.86 25.77 26.07
N VAL A 371 -35.86 25.23 25.38
CA VAL A 371 -34.51 25.81 25.33
C VAL A 371 -34.53 27.17 24.62
N LEU A 372 -35.19 27.27 23.47
CA LEU A 372 -35.40 28.52 22.74
C LEU A 372 -36.20 29.53 23.58
N GLY A 373 -37.23 29.07 24.30
CA GLY A 373 -38.00 29.89 25.22
C GLY A 373 -37.14 30.47 26.34
N ARG A 374 -36.29 29.64 26.97
CA ARG A 374 -35.32 30.12 27.99
C ARG A 374 -34.25 31.02 27.41
N TYR A 375 -33.77 30.73 26.20
CA TYR A 375 -32.83 31.56 25.47
C TYR A 375 -33.42 32.94 25.21
N LEU A 376 -34.60 33.01 24.60
CA LEU A 376 -35.28 34.27 24.29
C LEU A 376 -35.74 35.03 25.55
N ALA A 377 -36.13 34.32 26.62
CA ALA A 377 -36.46 34.94 27.90
C ALA A 377 -35.23 35.57 28.60
N ARG A 378 -34.03 35.01 28.39
CA ARG A 378 -32.76 35.64 28.83
C ARG A 378 -32.39 36.89 28.03
N HIS A 379 -32.97 37.10 26.86
CA HIS A 379 -32.56 38.17 25.94
C HIS A 379 -33.31 39.51 26.07
N LYS A 380 -34.14 39.72 27.09
CA LYS A 380 -34.79 41.03 27.30
C LYS A 380 -34.02 41.93 28.25
N GLY A 381 -33.02 42.62 27.69
CA GLY A 381 -32.39 43.78 28.31
C GLY A 381 -31.44 44.48 27.34
N THR A 382 -31.93 45.47 26.59
CA THR A 382 -31.10 46.43 25.84
C THR A 382 -31.07 47.74 26.62
N TYR A 383 -29.89 48.28 26.92
CA TYR A 383 -29.74 49.64 27.45
C TYR A 383 -28.83 50.46 26.53
N LEU A 384 -29.15 51.74 26.37
CA LEU A 384 -28.39 52.71 25.57
C LEU A 384 -27.27 53.30 26.43
N THR A 385 -26.02 53.12 26.03
CA THR A 385 -24.89 53.86 26.62
C THR A 385 -24.60 55.09 25.75
N HIS A 386 -24.56 56.27 26.36
CA HIS A 386 -24.03 57.48 25.74
C HIS A 386 -22.57 57.64 26.18
N GLU A 387 -21.66 56.92 25.52
CA GLU A 387 -20.24 57.17 25.72
C GLU A 387 -19.75 58.21 24.70
N ALA A 388 -19.33 59.35 25.22
CA ALA A 388 -18.70 60.41 24.44
C ALA A 388 -17.32 59.91 23.95
N LYS A 389 -17.07 60.07 22.65
CA LYS A 389 -15.82 59.69 21.99
C LYS A 389 -14.71 60.67 22.39
N GLY A 390 -13.98 60.36 23.46
CA GLY A 390 -12.91 61.19 24.01
C GLY A 390 -11.51 60.76 23.53
N ALA A 391 -11.02 61.45 22.49
CA ALA A 391 -9.62 61.77 22.15
C ALA A 391 -8.52 60.73 22.42
N GLU A 392 -8.19 59.90 21.42
CA GLU A 392 -6.93 59.12 21.41
C GLU A 392 -5.77 59.81 20.66
N ASP A 393 -5.93 61.04 20.16
CA ASP A 393 -4.84 61.77 19.47
C ASP A 393 -4.81 63.27 19.83
N ALA A 394 -4.45 63.60 21.08
CA ALA A 394 -4.12 64.98 21.47
C ALA A 394 -2.84 65.00 22.34
N PRO A 395 -1.79 65.74 21.96
CA PRO A 395 -0.49 65.67 22.62
C PRO A 395 -0.38 66.45 23.94
N ASP A 396 -1.43 67.18 24.38
CA ASP A 396 -1.49 67.82 25.69
C ASP A 396 -2.94 68.08 26.14
N ALA A 397 -3.15 68.07 27.46
CA ALA A 397 -4.45 68.01 28.13
C ALA A 397 -5.41 69.19 27.86
N ASP A 398 -4.87 70.37 27.51
CA ASP A 398 -5.70 71.58 27.28
C ASP A 398 -6.37 71.61 25.90
N THR A 399 -6.03 70.69 25.00
CA THR A 399 -6.64 70.58 23.66
C THR A 399 -7.84 69.62 23.58
N ALA A 400 -8.09 68.83 24.63
CA ALA A 400 -9.19 67.86 24.66
C ALA A 400 -10.55 68.50 25.03
N ILE A 401 -10.56 69.70 25.62
CA ILE A 401 -11.76 70.30 26.22
C ILE A 401 -12.59 71.12 25.21
N ILE A 402 -12.02 71.51 24.06
CA ILE A 402 -12.66 72.47 23.14
C ILE A 402 -13.42 71.80 21.97
N ASN A 403 -13.24 70.49 21.74
CA ASN A 403 -13.98 69.75 20.71
C ASN A 403 -15.27 69.07 21.22
N ALA A 404 -15.75 69.42 22.43
CA ALA A 404 -16.95 68.86 23.03
C ALA A 404 -18.28 69.46 22.49
N GLU A 405 -18.24 70.46 21.61
CA GLU A 405 -19.44 71.05 21.01
C GLU A 405 -19.43 70.88 19.48
N GLY A 406 -19.82 69.69 19.04
CA GLY A 406 -19.92 69.38 17.61
C GLY A 406 -20.62 68.07 17.32
N ASN A 407 -21.94 68.16 17.15
CA ASN A 407 -22.80 67.21 16.44
C ASN A 407 -23.18 65.88 17.14
N HIS A 408 -24.48 65.79 17.44
CA HIS A 408 -25.22 64.57 17.69
C HIS A 408 -25.09 63.56 16.54
N VAL A 409 -25.45 62.31 16.85
CA VAL A 409 -25.67 61.15 15.96
C VAL A 409 -24.48 60.18 15.92
N HIS A 410 -24.40 59.31 16.93
CA HIS A 410 -24.14 57.87 16.78
C HIS A 410 -24.30 57.17 18.13
N ALA A 411 -25.46 56.57 18.38
CA ALA A 411 -25.62 55.57 19.44
C ALA A 411 -25.24 54.21 18.86
N GLU A 412 -24.28 53.53 19.48
CA GLU A 412 -23.79 52.22 19.02
C GLU A 412 -24.41 51.13 19.91
N GLU A 413 -25.18 50.20 19.32
CA GLU A 413 -25.84 49.12 20.05
C GLU A 413 -24.85 47.95 20.23
N LYS A 414 -24.26 47.83 21.43
CA LYS A 414 -23.39 46.69 21.78
C LYS A 414 -24.14 45.64 22.60
N LYS A 415 -23.92 44.37 22.27
CA LYS A 415 -24.47 43.21 22.97
C LYS A 415 -23.32 42.38 23.53
N GLU A 416 -23.29 42.22 24.84
CA GLU A 416 -22.40 41.25 25.51
C GLU A 416 -23.17 40.07 26.09
N TYR A 417 -22.51 38.91 26.08
CA TYR A 417 -23.03 37.61 26.50
C TYR A 417 -22.46 37.29 27.88
N PHE A 418 -23.30 37.18 28.91
CA PHE A 418 -22.88 36.57 30.17
C PHE A 418 -22.98 35.04 30.04
N ILE A 419 -21.86 34.35 30.33
CA ILE A 419 -21.72 32.89 30.32
C ILE A 419 -22.70 32.24 31.31
#